data_AF-A0A0C3FWB1-F1
#
_entry.id   AF-A0A0C3FWB1-F1
#
_cell.length_a   1.000
_cell.length_b   1.000
_cell.length_c   1.000
_cell.angle_alpha   90.00
_cell.angle_beta   90.00
_cell.angle_gamma   90.00
#
_symmetry.space_group_name_H-M   'P 1'
#
loop_
_entity.id
_entity.type
_entity.pdbx_description
1 polymer ?
#
loop_
_entity_poly.entity_id
_entity_poly.type
_entity_poly.pdbx_seq_one_letter_code
_entity_poly.pdbx_strand_id
1 'polypeptide(L)'
;MRRFDACALCLNRAREPLACNEGHLFCKECVYTDLLSQKKDVKRQKEKLEAMKKEAEAEAVKVKLAARERVLADFEKGQLLANSAAGTTTSGADSQEPRGTKRKFAFDSSAVENLAQEAEEAALLQMEREQAEALRAKLPDFWLPSLTPTYTSSGPPKSLEDVKLQTTCRGGNPPHPIALKHLIPVHFSFYTSSAPSRSADSTPAEGSSTDKKEDQQDPMCPSCKKELNNNVIMHVMKPCAHVTCKTCTDSLVRPAKQCVVCDTKLGEKDILELKREGTGFAGGGLAETSKKSIAFQG
;
A
#
# COMPACT_ATOMS: atom_id res chain seq x y z
N MET A 1 -23.50 1.69 -12.38
CA MET A 1 -23.34 2.66 -11.27
C MET A 1 -23.70 1.93 -10.00
N ARG A 2 -22.79 1.81 -9.02
CA ARG A 2 -23.09 1.15 -7.73
C ARG A 2 -24.15 1.97 -6.97
N ARG A 3 -25.09 1.31 -6.29
CA ARG A 3 -26.03 2.01 -5.38
C ARG A 3 -25.26 2.56 -4.18
N PHE A 4 -25.71 3.67 -3.61
CA PHE A 4 -25.06 4.36 -2.50
C PHE A 4 -25.02 3.50 -1.22
N ASP A 5 -25.99 2.61 -1.06
CA ASP A 5 -26.12 1.65 0.03
C ASP A 5 -25.54 0.26 -0.29
N ALA A 6 -24.87 0.11 -1.44
CA ALA A 6 -24.27 -1.16 -1.84
C ALA A 6 -22.85 -1.33 -1.31
N CYS A 7 -22.51 -2.56 -0.93
CA CYS A 7 -21.15 -2.95 -0.57
C CYS A 7 -20.22 -2.87 -1.78
N ALA A 8 -19.02 -2.30 -1.63
CA ALA A 8 -18.04 -2.21 -2.71
C ALA A 8 -17.42 -3.56 -3.12
N LEU A 9 -17.57 -4.61 -2.30
CA LEU A 9 -17.02 -5.94 -2.57
C LEU A 9 -18.07 -6.88 -3.21
N CYS A 10 -19.28 -6.94 -2.67
CA CYS A 10 -20.31 -7.87 -3.16
C CYS A 10 -21.40 -7.20 -4.01
N LEU A 11 -21.39 -5.87 -4.15
CA LEU A 11 -22.32 -5.06 -4.96
C LEU A 11 -23.81 -5.15 -4.58
N ASN A 12 -24.15 -5.97 -3.59
CA ASN A 12 -25.47 -6.03 -2.98
C ASN A 12 -25.64 -4.94 -1.92
N ARG A 13 -26.88 -4.68 -1.51
CA ARG A 13 -27.20 -3.82 -0.36
C ARG A 13 -26.38 -4.27 0.85
N ALA A 14 -25.70 -3.32 1.50
CA ALA A 14 -24.74 -3.61 2.54
C ALA A 14 -25.45 -4.10 3.81
N ARG A 15 -25.14 -5.34 4.23
CA ARG A 15 -25.58 -5.92 5.51
C ARG A 15 -24.62 -5.50 6.61
N GLU A 16 -25.14 -4.96 7.71
CA GLU A 16 -24.35 -4.32 8.78
C GLU A 16 -23.27 -3.39 8.19
N PRO A 17 -23.67 -2.27 7.58
CA PRO A 17 -22.77 -1.49 6.76
C PRO A 17 -21.62 -0.89 7.58
N LEU A 18 -20.40 -1.08 7.09
CA LEU A 18 -19.18 -0.48 7.62
C LEU A 18 -18.55 0.43 6.55
N ALA A 19 -18.01 1.57 6.97
CA ALA A 19 -17.29 2.50 6.10
C ALA A 19 -15.79 2.52 6.45
N CYS A 20 -14.94 2.67 5.43
CA CYS A 20 -13.53 2.99 5.64
C CYS A 20 -13.34 4.49 5.92
N ASN A 21 -12.11 4.90 6.30
CA ASN A 21 -11.76 6.31 6.52
C ASN A 21 -11.96 7.24 5.31
N GLU A 22 -12.03 6.69 4.11
CA GLU A 22 -12.34 7.45 2.89
C GLU A 22 -13.82 7.39 2.50
N GLY A 23 -14.67 6.72 3.28
CA GLY A 23 -16.11 6.70 3.06
C GLY A 23 -16.62 5.60 2.11
N HIS A 24 -15.81 4.61 1.74
CA HIS A 24 -16.31 3.47 0.97
C HIS A 24 -17.09 2.50 1.87
N LEU A 25 -18.27 2.08 1.41
CA LEU A 25 -19.19 1.22 2.15
C LEU A 25 -18.96 -0.27 1.87
N PHE A 26 -19.05 -1.10 2.92
CA PHE A 26 -18.87 -2.55 2.87
C PHE A 26 -19.88 -3.27 3.76
N CYS A 27 -20.19 -4.53 3.45
CA CYS A 27 -20.75 -5.44 4.44
C CYS A 27 -19.66 -5.81 5.45
N LYS A 28 -20.03 -5.95 6.73
CA LYS A 28 -19.11 -6.40 7.79
C LYS A 28 -18.40 -7.71 7.46
N GLU A 29 -19.12 -8.71 6.97
CA GLU A 29 -18.53 -10.00 6.59
C GLU A 29 -17.57 -9.89 5.41
N CYS A 30 -17.95 -9.14 4.36
CA CYS A 30 -17.12 -8.97 3.16
C CYS A 30 -15.81 -8.26 3.49
N VAL A 31 -15.85 -7.18 4.27
CA VAL A 31 -14.61 -6.45 4.61
C VAL A 31 -13.73 -7.24 5.57
N TYR A 32 -14.32 -8.00 6.51
CA TYR A 32 -13.51 -8.82 7.42
C TYR A 32 -12.84 -9.98 6.69
N THR A 33 -13.55 -10.67 5.81
CA THR A 33 -12.97 -11.76 5.01
C THR A 33 -11.87 -11.27 4.08
N ASP A 34 -12.06 -10.12 3.42
CA ASP A 34 -11.05 -9.49 2.57
C ASP A 34 -9.82 -9.03 3.36
N LEU A 35 -10.01 -8.39 4.53
CA LEU A 35 -8.86 -7.98 5.36
C LEU A 35 -8.09 -9.18 5.92
N LEU A 36 -8.76 -10.29 6.22
CA LEU A 36 -8.11 -11.52 6.67
C LEU A 36 -7.35 -12.20 5.52
N SER A 37 -7.90 -12.24 4.30
CA SER A 37 -7.19 -12.79 3.14
C SER A 37 -5.95 -11.96 2.82
N GLN A 38 -6.08 -10.64 2.76
CA GLN A 38 -4.96 -9.74 2.55
C GLN A 38 -3.87 -9.89 3.62
N LYS A 39 -4.24 -10.05 4.90
CA LYS A 39 -3.24 -10.31 5.96
C LYS A 39 -2.49 -11.63 5.77
N LYS A 40 -3.17 -12.69 5.31
CA LYS A 40 -2.52 -13.98 5.00
C LYS A 40 -1.57 -13.84 3.82
N ASP A 41 -1.99 -13.14 2.77
CA ASP A 41 -1.17 -12.89 1.59
C ASP A 41 0.06 -12.05 1.93
N VAL A 42 -0.13 -10.99 2.72
CA VAL A 42 0.96 -10.15 3.25
C VAL A 42 1.94 -11.00 4.07
N LYS A 43 1.46 -11.90 4.94
CA LYS A 43 2.33 -12.78 5.72
C LYS A 43 3.15 -13.71 4.82
N ARG A 44 2.51 -14.36 3.85
CA ARG A 44 3.19 -15.24 2.87
C ARG A 44 4.23 -14.49 2.05
N GLN A 45 3.92 -13.27 1.62
CA GLN A 45 4.86 -12.41 0.89
C GLN A 45 6.04 -11.97 1.77
N LYS A 46 5.81 -11.65 3.05
CA LYS A 46 6.88 -11.34 4.01
C LYS A 46 7.82 -12.52 4.20
N GLU A 47 7.29 -13.72 4.46
CA GLU A 47 8.09 -14.93 4.61
C GLU A 47 8.93 -15.22 3.37
N LYS A 48 8.36 -15.05 2.17
CA LYS A 48 9.10 -15.21 0.91
C LYS A 48 10.20 -14.15 0.75
N LEU A 49 9.91 -12.90 1.09
CA LEU A 49 10.90 -11.81 1.03
C LEU A 49 12.02 -12.02 2.05
N GLU A 50 11.72 -12.46 3.27
CA GLU A 50 12.71 -12.78 4.30
C GLU A 50 13.59 -13.97 3.89
N ALA A 51 13.02 -15.02 3.29
CA ALA A 51 13.78 -16.14 2.76
C ALA A 51 14.74 -15.71 1.64
N MET A 52 14.27 -14.91 0.68
CA MET A 52 15.12 -14.37 -0.39
C MET A 52 16.22 -13.44 0.14
N LYS A 53 15.92 -12.63 1.16
CA LYS A 53 16.93 -11.79 1.83
C LYS A 53 18.01 -12.63 2.50
N LYS A 54 17.64 -13.67 3.23
CA LYS A 54 18.59 -14.57 3.90
C LYS A 54 19.49 -15.31 2.90
N GLU A 55 18.94 -15.71 1.76
CA GLU A 55 19.73 -16.31 0.67
C GLU A 55 20.72 -15.32 0.08
N ALA A 56 20.26 -14.10 -0.25
CA ALA A 56 21.12 -13.03 -0.75
C ALA A 56 22.24 -12.63 0.23
N GLU A 57 21.95 -12.58 1.54
CA GLU A 57 22.95 -12.32 2.57
C GLU A 57 23.98 -13.45 2.66
N ALA A 58 23.54 -14.72 2.59
CA ALA A 58 24.45 -15.87 2.61
C ALA A 58 25.35 -15.91 1.35
N GLU A 59 24.82 -15.56 0.19
CA GLU A 59 25.60 -15.40 -1.04
C GLU A 59 26.60 -14.23 -0.93
N ALA A 60 26.17 -13.09 -0.40
CA ALA A 60 27.05 -11.95 -0.18
C ALA A 60 28.22 -12.29 0.76
N VAL A 61 27.98 -13.09 1.81
CA VAL A 61 29.06 -13.59 2.69
C VAL A 61 30.01 -14.51 1.93
N LYS A 62 29.50 -15.44 1.11
CA LYS A 62 30.34 -16.32 0.27
C LYS A 62 31.20 -15.53 -0.71
N VAL A 63 30.62 -14.51 -1.37
CA VAL A 63 31.35 -13.63 -2.29
C VAL A 63 32.44 -12.86 -1.56
N LYS A 64 32.15 -12.33 -0.36
CA LYS A 64 33.17 -11.68 0.50
C LYS A 64 34.32 -12.60 0.87
N LEU A 65 34.03 -13.85 1.25
CA LEU A 65 35.07 -14.84 1.56
C LEU A 65 35.91 -15.19 0.32
N ALA A 66 35.28 -15.35 -0.85
CA ALA A 66 35.99 -15.63 -2.10
C ALA A 66 36.85 -14.45 -2.57
N ALA A 67 36.39 -13.21 -2.39
CA ALA A 67 37.19 -12.02 -2.68
C ALA A 67 38.43 -11.95 -1.78
N ARG A 68 38.28 -12.24 -0.48
CA ARG A 68 39.40 -12.34 0.47
C ARG A 68 40.40 -13.41 0.07
N GLU A 69 39.93 -14.60 -0.27
CA GLU A 69 40.79 -15.71 -0.72
C GLU A 69 41.58 -15.33 -1.98
N ARG A 70 40.96 -14.62 -2.92
CA ARG A 70 41.65 -14.13 -4.12
C ARG A 70 42.75 -13.12 -3.80
N VAL A 71 42.47 -12.15 -2.91
CA VAL A 71 43.47 -11.17 -2.47
C VAL A 71 44.66 -11.87 -1.79
N LEU A 72 44.40 -12.86 -0.93
CA LEU A 72 45.45 -13.65 -0.30
C LEU A 72 46.29 -14.44 -1.31
N ALA A 73 45.65 -15.09 -2.28
CA ALA A 73 46.35 -15.84 -3.33
C ALA A 73 47.23 -14.94 -4.21
N ASP A 74 46.74 -13.75 -4.57
CA ASP A 74 47.50 -12.76 -5.33
C ASP A 74 48.68 -12.22 -4.51
N PHE A 75 48.51 -12.03 -3.19
CA PHE A 75 49.57 -11.65 -2.27
C PHE A 75 50.65 -12.74 -2.14
N GLU A 76 50.27 -14.00 -1.90
CA GLU A 76 51.21 -15.13 -1.81
C GLU A 76 52.02 -15.31 -3.10
N LYS A 77 51.36 -15.17 -4.26
CA LYS A 77 52.03 -15.19 -5.56
C LYS A 77 53.02 -14.04 -5.71
N GLY A 78 52.66 -12.83 -5.28
CA GLY A 78 53.54 -11.67 -5.23
C GLY A 78 54.76 -11.86 -4.32
N GLN A 79 54.58 -12.49 -3.16
CA GLN A 79 55.65 -12.76 -2.20
C GLN A 79 56.61 -13.85 -2.69
N LEU A 80 56.11 -14.86 -3.41
CA LEU A 80 56.94 -15.87 -4.09
C LEU A 80 57.79 -15.25 -5.21
N LEU A 81 57.25 -14.27 -5.96
CA LEU A 81 57.99 -13.48 -6.96
C LEU A 81 59.05 -12.58 -6.30
N ALA A 82 58.76 -11.97 -5.15
CA ALA A 82 59.73 -11.17 -4.39
C ALA A 82 60.84 -12.02 -3.75
N ASN A 83 60.53 -13.21 -3.25
CA ASN A 83 61.51 -14.14 -2.69
C ASN A 83 62.37 -14.81 -3.77
N SER A 84 61.86 -14.95 -4.99
CA SER A 84 62.62 -15.42 -6.16
C SER A 84 63.49 -14.33 -6.80
N ALA A 85 63.14 -13.05 -6.57
CA ALA A 85 63.94 -11.89 -6.98
C ALA A 85 65.10 -11.54 -6.03
N ALA A 86 65.34 -12.35 -4.98
CA ALA A 86 66.57 -12.30 -4.19
C ALA A 86 67.79 -12.92 -4.91
N GLY A 87 67.63 -13.32 -6.19
CA GLY A 87 68.74 -13.71 -7.04
C GLY A 87 68.46 -13.44 -8.50
N THR A 88 68.63 -12.20 -8.96
CA THR A 88 69.22 -11.87 -10.28
C THR A 88 69.44 -10.35 -10.39
N THR A 89 70.71 -10.00 -10.55
CA THR A 89 71.23 -8.69 -10.91
C THR A 89 70.88 -8.29 -12.36
N THR A 90 70.83 -6.97 -12.59
CA THR A 90 71.19 -6.19 -13.80
C THR A 90 70.10 -5.48 -14.63
N SER A 91 70.35 -4.17 -14.78
CA SER A 91 70.06 -3.25 -15.90
C SER A 91 68.60 -2.80 -16.13
N GLY A 92 68.25 -1.50 -16.14
CA GLY A 92 68.98 -0.25 -15.98
C GLY A 92 68.09 0.93 -16.45
N ALA A 93 68.17 2.07 -15.76
CA ALA A 93 68.08 3.43 -16.33
C ALA A 93 68.25 4.47 -15.21
N ASP A 94 69.22 5.34 -15.39
CA ASP A 94 69.77 6.34 -14.48
C ASP A 94 68.96 7.66 -14.48
N SER A 95 68.83 8.29 -13.31
CA SER A 95 68.91 9.74 -13.10
C SER A 95 68.92 10.06 -11.58
N GLN A 96 70.14 10.23 -11.02
CA GLN A 96 70.61 11.21 -10.00
C GLN A 96 69.61 11.69 -8.92
N GLU A 97 69.78 11.55 -7.59
CA GLU A 97 70.82 12.06 -6.64
C GLU A 97 70.40 11.65 -5.18
N PRO A 98 71.15 11.89 -4.07
CA PRO A 98 71.91 10.85 -3.38
C PRO A 98 71.39 10.42 -1.98
N ARG A 99 71.84 9.21 -1.60
CA ARG A 99 72.17 8.67 -0.26
C ARG A 99 71.50 9.30 0.98
N GLY A 100 70.80 8.40 1.68
CA GLY A 100 71.26 8.02 3.02
C GLY A 100 70.68 8.80 4.18
N THR A 101 69.41 8.56 4.47
CA THR A 101 68.96 8.47 5.85
C THR A 101 68.15 7.20 5.95
N LYS A 102 68.61 6.25 6.78
CA LYS A 102 67.85 5.04 7.11
C LYS A 102 66.57 5.51 7.81
N ARG A 103 65.54 5.83 7.03
CA ARG A 103 64.19 6.02 7.54
C ARG A 103 63.83 4.69 8.16
N LYS A 104 63.81 4.63 9.50
CA LYS A 104 63.27 3.48 10.22
C LYS A 104 61.91 3.22 9.59
N PHE A 105 61.78 2.07 8.92
CA PHE A 105 60.50 1.62 8.41
C PHE A 105 59.62 1.43 9.65
N ALA A 106 58.81 2.43 9.96
CA ALA A 106 57.84 2.35 11.03
C ALA A 106 56.70 1.51 10.45
N PHE A 107 56.66 0.24 10.84
CA PHE A 107 55.55 -0.63 10.51
C PHE A 107 54.32 -0.10 11.23
N ASP A 108 53.46 0.59 10.48
CA ASP A 108 52.21 1.12 11.00
C ASP A 108 51.11 0.10 10.74
N SER A 109 50.64 -0.57 11.79
CA SER A 109 49.62 -1.62 11.70
C SER A 109 48.35 -1.11 11.01
N SER A 110 47.93 0.12 11.32
CA SER A 110 46.74 0.73 10.73
C SER A 110 46.85 0.96 9.23
N ALA A 111 48.03 1.33 8.72
CA ALA A 111 48.23 1.51 7.27
C ALA A 111 48.14 0.19 6.50
N VAL A 112 48.64 -0.90 7.10
CA VAL A 112 48.56 -2.25 6.51
C VAL A 112 47.12 -2.77 6.51
N GLU A 113 46.38 -2.54 7.60
CA GLU A 113 44.97 -2.90 7.72
C GLU A 113 44.09 -2.15 6.71
N ASN A 114 44.32 -0.83 6.53
CA ASN A 114 43.58 -0.04 5.54
C ASN A 114 43.87 -0.48 4.11
N LEU A 115 45.12 -0.79 3.77
CA LEU A 115 45.48 -1.27 2.44
C LEU A 115 44.89 -2.65 2.14
N ALA A 116 44.79 -3.52 3.17
CA ALA A 116 44.12 -4.81 3.04
C ALA A 116 42.61 -4.65 2.81
N GLN A 117 41.95 -3.73 3.53
CA GLN A 117 40.53 -3.43 3.31
C GLN A 117 40.26 -2.87 1.91
N GLU A 118 41.09 -1.93 1.45
CA GLU A 118 40.97 -1.37 0.09
C GLU A 118 41.18 -2.44 -0.99
N ALA A 119 42.12 -3.37 -0.80
CA ALA A 119 42.32 -4.50 -1.71
C ALA A 119 41.13 -5.48 -1.70
N GLU A 120 40.54 -5.75 -0.54
CA GLU A 120 39.31 -6.56 -0.42
C GLU A 120 38.13 -5.90 -1.14
N GLU A 121 37.92 -4.59 -0.97
CA GLU A 121 36.85 -3.82 -1.62
C GLU A 121 37.05 -3.73 -3.14
N ALA A 122 38.28 -3.52 -3.61
CA ALA A 122 38.59 -3.50 -5.03
C ALA A 122 38.37 -4.87 -5.70
N ALA A 123 38.77 -5.96 -5.03
CA ALA A 123 38.54 -7.32 -5.52
C ALA A 123 37.03 -7.65 -5.59
N LEU A 124 36.25 -7.18 -4.60
CA LEU A 124 34.79 -7.33 -4.62
C LEU A 124 34.14 -6.61 -5.81
N LEU A 125 34.48 -5.35 -6.04
CA LEU A 125 33.95 -4.56 -7.16
C LEU A 125 34.32 -5.18 -8.52
N GLN A 126 35.52 -5.75 -8.63
CA GLN A 126 35.98 -6.40 -9.86
C GLN A 126 35.23 -7.73 -10.11
N MET A 127 35.01 -8.53 -9.06
CA MET A 127 34.21 -9.75 -9.14
C MET A 127 32.74 -9.44 -9.47
N GLU A 128 32.17 -8.39 -8.88
CA GLU A 128 30.80 -7.95 -9.17
C GLU A 128 30.65 -7.54 -10.64
N ARG A 129 31.62 -6.79 -11.18
CA ARG A 129 31.63 -6.41 -12.60
C ARG A 129 31.72 -7.62 -13.53
N GLU A 130 32.62 -8.57 -13.25
CA GLU A 130 32.79 -9.80 -14.04
C GLU A 130 31.54 -10.69 -13.99
N GLN A 131 30.93 -10.83 -12.81
CA GLN A 131 29.67 -11.56 -12.65
C GLN A 131 28.52 -10.87 -13.39
N ALA A 132 28.42 -9.55 -13.32
CA ALA A 132 27.40 -8.78 -14.04
C ALA A 132 27.55 -8.88 -15.57
N GLU A 133 28.78 -8.83 -16.09
CA GLU A 133 29.06 -9.02 -17.52
C GLU A 133 28.79 -10.46 -17.97
N ALA A 134 29.16 -11.46 -17.17
CA ALA A 134 28.87 -12.87 -17.46
C ALA A 134 27.37 -13.19 -17.43
N LEU A 135 26.60 -12.56 -16.55
CA LEU A 135 25.13 -12.68 -16.51
C LEU A 135 24.47 -11.96 -17.69
N ARG A 136 24.97 -10.77 -18.08
CA ARG A 136 24.51 -10.06 -19.29
C ARG A 136 24.80 -10.83 -20.58
N ALA A 137 25.93 -11.51 -20.66
CA ALA A 137 26.31 -12.29 -21.85
C ALA A 137 25.48 -13.58 -22.02
N LYS A 138 24.90 -14.12 -20.93
CA LYS A 138 24.21 -15.42 -20.93
C LYS A 138 22.70 -15.35 -21.06
N LEU A 139 22.07 -14.19 -20.84
CA LEU A 139 20.60 -14.08 -20.76
C LEU A 139 20.08 -13.00 -21.72
N PRO A 140 19.06 -13.31 -22.55
CA PRO A 140 18.33 -12.30 -23.31
C PRO A 140 17.70 -11.26 -22.38
N ASP A 141 17.79 -9.98 -22.76
CA ASP A 141 17.42 -8.79 -21.97
C ASP A 141 16.03 -8.80 -21.30
N PHE A 142 15.14 -9.70 -21.72
CA PHE A 142 13.75 -9.80 -21.26
C PHE A 142 13.56 -10.40 -19.85
N TRP A 143 14.54 -11.14 -19.31
CA TRP A 143 14.36 -11.95 -18.08
C TRP A 143 14.99 -11.36 -16.81
N LEU A 144 15.61 -10.18 -16.90
CA LEU A 144 16.16 -9.49 -15.73
C LEU A 144 15.05 -8.72 -15.00
N PRO A 145 14.72 -9.04 -13.73
CA PRO A 145 13.71 -8.31 -12.95
C PRO A 145 14.00 -6.80 -12.80
N SER A 146 15.25 -6.38 -13.00
CA SER A 146 15.68 -4.97 -13.06
C SER A 146 15.33 -4.25 -14.37
N LEU A 147 14.91 -5.00 -15.41
CA LEU A 147 14.58 -4.51 -16.75
C LEU A 147 13.15 -4.89 -17.20
N THR A 148 12.35 -5.57 -16.37
CA THR A 148 10.95 -5.86 -16.71
C THR A 148 10.06 -4.61 -16.59
N PRO A 149 9.25 -4.27 -17.61
CA PRO A 149 8.49 -3.01 -17.69
C PRO A 149 7.22 -2.95 -16.81
N THR A 150 6.93 -3.96 -16.00
CA THR A 150 5.64 -4.11 -15.30
C THR A 150 5.57 -3.58 -13.87
N TYR A 151 6.50 -2.73 -13.42
CA TYR A 151 6.38 -2.05 -12.12
C TYR A 151 6.16 -0.54 -12.31
N THR A 152 4.90 -0.15 -12.52
CA THR A 152 4.50 1.24 -12.71
C THR A 152 4.50 2.00 -11.39
N SER A 153 5.42 2.97 -11.28
CA SER A 153 5.20 4.38 -10.91
C SER A 153 6.13 4.98 -9.85
N SER A 154 7.15 4.26 -9.37
CA SER A 154 8.20 4.85 -8.52
C SER A 154 9.54 4.11 -8.62
N GLY A 155 10.09 4.01 -9.84
CA GLY A 155 11.41 3.42 -10.08
C GLY A 155 11.55 1.93 -9.72
N PRO A 156 12.70 1.31 -10.00
CA PRO A 156 13.04 0.00 -9.48
C PRO A 156 13.08 0.09 -7.95
N PRO A 157 12.48 -0.85 -7.19
CA PRO A 157 12.68 -0.88 -5.74
C PRO A 157 14.19 -0.99 -5.48
N LYS A 158 14.78 0.07 -4.91
CA LYS A 158 16.21 0.13 -4.59
C LYS A 158 16.58 -0.87 -3.50
N SER A 159 15.59 -1.37 -2.77
CA SER A 159 15.74 -2.39 -1.73
C SER A 159 14.45 -3.20 -1.60
N LEU A 160 14.58 -4.46 -1.18
CA LEU A 160 13.45 -5.31 -0.78
C LEU A 160 12.77 -4.83 0.52
N GLU A 161 13.21 -3.71 1.09
CA GLU A 161 12.71 -3.11 2.34
C GLU A 161 11.62 -2.07 2.12
N ASP A 162 11.51 -1.54 0.89
CA ASP A 162 10.59 -0.44 0.58
C ASP A 162 9.14 -0.91 0.34
N VAL A 163 8.88 -2.22 0.28
CA VAL A 163 7.52 -2.76 0.09
C VAL A 163 6.80 -2.80 1.43
N LYS A 164 6.15 -1.69 1.81
CA LYS A 164 5.23 -1.64 2.95
C LYS A 164 3.99 -2.48 2.66
N LEU A 165 4.07 -3.77 2.97
CA LEU A 165 2.95 -4.71 2.87
C LEU A 165 1.89 -4.38 3.93
N GLN A 166 0.91 -3.57 3.55
CA GLN A 166 -0.25 -3.19 4.36
C GLN A 166 -1.55 -3.65 3.67
N THR A 167 -2.60 -3.84 4.47
CA THR A 167 -3.94 -4.12 3.93
C THR A 167 -4.50 -2.87 3.25
N THR A 168 -5.06 -3.05 2.06
CA THR A 168 -5.55 -1.98 1.19
C THR A 168 -7.04 -2.12 0.92
N CYS A 169 -7.70 -0.98 0.79
CA CYS A 169 -9.12 -0.93 0.49
C CYS A 169 -9.33 -1.15 -1.00
N ARG A 170 -10.06 -2.21 -1.36
CA ARG A 170 -10.38 -2.56 -2.76
C ARG A 170 -11.56 -1.78 -3.35
N GLY A 171 -12.29 -1.04 -2.50
CA GLY A 171 -13.43 -0.23 -2.93
C GLY A 171 -13.07 1.15 -3.48
N GLY A 172 -11.82 1.58 -3.36
CA GLY A 172 -11.34 2.89 -3.80
C GLY A 172 -10.29 2.81 -4.89
N ASN A 173 -10.30 3.80 -5.79
CA ASN A 173 -9.23 4.03 -6.75
C ASN A 173 -8.77 5.50 -6.59
N PRO A 174 -7.55 5.77 -6.10
CA PRO A 174 -6.46 4.83 -5.79
C PRO A 174 -6.70 3.96 -4.54
N PRO A 175 -6.03 2.80 -4.44
CA PRO A 175 -6.06 1.96 -3.24
C PRO A 175 -5.38 2.68 -2.06
N HIS A 176 -6.02 2.66 -0.89
CA HIS A 176 -5.52 3.30 0.34
C HIS A 176 -5.42 2.27 1.48
N PRO A 177 -4.54 2.50 2.46
CA PRO A 177 -4.39 1.61 3.60
C PRO A 177 -5.66 1.62 4.47
N ILE A 178 -6.08 0.44 4.90
CA ILE A 178 -7.26 0.25 5.74
C ILE A 178 -6.94 -0.79 6.82
N ALA A 179 -7.45 -0.60 8.03
CA ALA A 179 -7.31 -1.56 9.12
C ALA A 179 -8.66 -1.77 9.81
N LEU A 180 -8.83 -2.93 10.47
CA LEU A 180 -10.07 -3.29 11.16
C LEU A 180 -10.51 -2.23 12.19
N LYS A 181 -9.57 -1.61 12.90
CA LYS A 181 -9.84 -0.56 13.91
C LYS A 181 -10.35 0.75 13.31
N HIS A 182 -10.17 0.94 12.01
CA HIS A 182 -10.55 2.15 11.29
C HIS A 182 -11.89 1.99 10.56
N LEU A 183 -12.57 0.86 10.72
CA LEU A 183 -13.90 0.64 10.17
C LEU A 183 -14.93 1.31 11.08
N ILE A 184 -15.76 2.15 10.48
CA ILE A 184 -16.78 2.93 11.16
C ILE A 184 -18.13 2.29 10.84
N PRO A 185 -18.95 1.92 11.84
CA PRO A 185 -20.30 1.45 11.58
C PRO A 185 -21.15 2.57 10.98
N VAL A 186 -22.08 2.20 10.10
CA VAL A 186 -23.00 3.12 9.43
C VAL A 186 -24.42 2.67 9.74
N HIS A 187 -25.25 3.59 10.22
CA HIS A 187 -26.65 3.35 10.52
C HIS A 187 -27.52 4.28 9.69
N PHE A 188 -28.23 3.71 8.73
CA PHE A 188 -29.22 4.42 7.94
C PHE A 188 -30.54 4.53 8.72
N SER A 189 -31.21 5.68 8.63
CA SER A 189 -32.56 5.85 9.18
C SER A 189 -33.59 5.48 8.11
N PHE A 190 -34.67 4.81 8.51
CA PHE A 190 -35.75 4.37 7.62
C PHE A 190 -37.07 4.99 8.05
N TYR A 191 -38.02 5.09 7.11
CA TYR A 191 -39.36 5.57 7.44
C TYR A 191 -40.09 4.52 8.28
N THR A 192 -40.22 4.80 9.58
CA THR A 192 -41.10 4.00 10.43
C THR A 192 -42.54 4.44 10.14
N SER A 193 -43.26 3.68 9.32
CA SER A 193 -44.71 3.76 9.31
C SER A 193 -45.21 3.23 10.66
N SER A 194 -45.25 4.09 11.68
CA SER A 194 -45.86 3.77 12.95
C SER A 194 -47.37 3.64 12.74
N ALA A 195 -47.85 2.45 12.35
CA ALA A 195 -49.12 2.00 12.86
C ALA A 195 -48.90 1.72 14.36
N PRO A 196 -49.65 2.35 15.27
CA PRO A 196 -49.55 1.98 16.68
C PRO A 196 -49.95 0.52 16.79
N SER A 197 -49.17 -0.25 17.54
CA SER A 197 -49.55 -1.57 18.03
C SER A 197 -50.93 -1.44 18.67
N ARG A 198 -51.99 -1.76 17.92
CA ARG A 198 -53.33 -1.85 18.50
C ARG A 198 -53.30 -3.03 19.45
N SER A 199 -53.49 -2.68 20.72
CA SER A 199 -53.94 -3.49 21.84
C SER A 199 -54.56 -4.83 21.46
N ALA A 200 -54.12 -5.86 22.18
CA ALA A 200 -54.65 -7.20 22.18
C ALA A 200 -56.18 -7.25 22.10
N ASP A 201 -56.70 -7.79 21.01
CA ASP A 201 -57.92 -8.58 21.07
C ASP A 201 -57.92 -9.66 19.97
N SER A 202 -57.78 -10.90 20.43
CA SER A 202 -58.30 -12.16 19.91
C SER A 202 -58.43 -12.39 18.40
N THR A 203 -57.54 -13.21 17.82
CA THR A 203 -57.83 -14.42 16.98
C THR A 203 -56.49 -14.95 16.39
N PRO A 204 -56.14 -16.24 16.51
CA PRO A 204 -54.88 -16.77 15.98
C PRO A 204 -55.06 -17.22 14.52
N ALA A 205 -54.30 -16.65 13.60
CA ALA A 205 -54.10 -17.20 12.28
C ALA A 205 -52.62 -17.04 11.87
N GLU A 206 -51.93 -18.18 11.85
CA GLU A 206 -50.89 -18.63 10.91
C GLU A 206 -49.84 -17.59 10.43
N GLY A 207 -48.58 -17.92 10.71
CA GLY A 207 -47.43 -17.03 10.56
C GLY A 207 -47.17 -16.49 9.15
N SER A 208 -46.77 -15.22 9.09
CA SER A 208 -46.13 -14.64 7.91
C SER A 208 -45.15 -13.53 8.31
N SER A 209 -43.87 -13.91 8.34
CA SER A 209 -42.65 -13.13 8.10
C SER A 209 -42.79 -11.60 8.01
N THR A 210 -42.48 -10.91 9.11
CA THR A 210 -42.23 -9.45 9.16
C THR A 210 -40.88 -9.04 8.53
N ASP A 211 -39.97 -9.97 8.28
CA ASP A 211 -38.58 -9.67 7.86
C ASP A 211 -38.43 -9.25 6.38
N LYS A 212 -39.43 -9.46 5.52
CA LYS A 212 -39.30 -9.17 4.08
C LYS A 212 -39.55 -7.71 3.67
N LYS A 213 -40.05 -6.86 4.57
CA LYS A 213 -40.39 -5.45 4.25
C LYS A 213 -39.25 -4.45 4.53
N GLU A 214 -38.29 -4.78 5.38
CA GLU A 214 -37.17 -3.88 5.71
C GLU A 214 -36.14 -3.81 4.55
N ASP A 215 -36.01 -4.89 3.79
CA ASP A 215 -35.07 -4.98 2.67
C ASP A 215 -35.44 -4.10 1.46
N GLN A 216 -36.66 -3.53 1.41
CA GLN A 216 -37.14 -2.70 0.29
C GLN A 216 -37.34 -1.21 0.62
N GLN A 217 -37.16 -0.80 1.88
CA GLN A 217 -37.33 0.62 2.21
C GLN A 217 -36.06 1.40 1.91
N ASP A 218 -36.21 2.47 1.13
CA ASP A 218 -35.14 3.40 0.87
C ASP A 218 -34.83 4.24 2.13
N PRO A 219 -33.54 4.40 2.48
CA PRO A 219 -33.14 5.14 3.67
C PRO A 219 -33.37 6.65 3.50
N MET A 220 -33.56 7.35 4.61
CA MET A 220 -33.86 8.78 4.66
C MET A 220 -32.94 9.53 5.63
N CYS A 221 -32.76 10.82 5.38
CA CYS A 221 -32.08 11.72 6.31
C CYS A 221 -32.94 11.95 7.56
N PRO A 222 -32.43 11.77 8.78
CA PRO A 222 -33.21 11.93 10.01
C PRO A 222 -33.68 13.36 10.26
N SER A 223 -32.95 14.38 9.78
CA SER A 223 -33.31 15.79 10.02
C SER A 223 -34.33 16.33 9.03
N CYS A 224 -34.08 16.19 7.73
CA CYS A 224 -34.94 16.77 6.69
C CYS A 224 -35.92 15.78 6.07
N LYS A 225 -35.88 14.51 6.48
CA LYS A 225 -36.71 13.41 5.95
C LYS A 225 -36.58 13.20 4.44
N LYS A 226 -35.53 13.76 3.82
CA LYS A 226 -35.22 13.56 2.41
C LYS A 226 -34.72 12.13 2.18
N GLU A 227 -35.27 11.46 1.18
CA GLU A 227 -34.77 10.16 0.72
C GLU A 227 -33.32 10.26 0.26
N LEU A 228 -32.50 9.32 0.72
CA LEU A 228 -31.11 9.22 0.34
C LEU A 228 -31.02 8.43 -0.97
N ASN A 229 -30.30 9.00 -1.93
CA ASN A 229 -30.08 8.39 -3.24
C ASN A 229 -28.65 8.67 -3.72
N ASN A 230 -28.28 8.11 -4.87
CA ASN A 230 -26.94 8.27 -5.47
C ASN A 230 -26.54 9.73 -5.78
N ASN A 231 -27.48 10.68 -5.77
CA ASN A 231 -27.22 12.09 -6.06
C ASN A 231 -27.00 12.92 -4.79
N VAL A 232 -27.48 12.44 -3.64
CA VAL A 232 -27.31 13.14 -2.37
C VAL A 232 -25.95 12.78 -1.78
N ILE A 233 -25.13 13.80 -1.52
CA ILE A 233 -23.90 13.63 -0.72
C ILE A 233 -24.33 13.41 0.73
N MET A 234 -23.76 12.38 1.35
CA MET A 234 -24.10 11.95 2.71
C MET A 234 -22.85 11.97 3.58
N HIS A 235 -23.04 12.27 4.85
CA HIS A 235 -22.00 12.20 5.86
C HIS A 235 -22.43 11.26 6.97
N VAL A 236 -21.48 10.50 7.50
CA VAL A 236 -21.63 9.67 8.69
C VAL A 236 -20.85 10.29 9.84
N MET A 237 -21.46 10.28 11.03
CA MET A 237 -20.81 10.72 12.25
C MET A 237 -20.10 9.53 12.91
N LYS A 238 -18.77 9.55 12.99
CA LYS A 238 -17.97 8.43 13.49
C LYS A 238 -18.38 7.88 14.87
N PRO A 239 -18.64 8.70 15.91
CA PRO A 239 -18.90 8.16 17.24
C PRO A 239 -20.30 7.54 17.39
N CYS A 240 -21.27 7.92 16.56
CA CYS A 240 -22.66 7.47 16.71
C CYS A 240 -23.25 6.81 15.46
N ALA A 241 -22.48 6.65 14.39
CA ALA A 241 -22.85 5.96 13.15
C ALA A 241 -24.05 6.54 12.37
N HIS A 242 -24.67 7.64 12.81
CA HIS A 242 -25.83 8.22 12.11
C HIS A 242 -25.42 8.89 10.80
N VAL A 243 -26.23 8.65 9.75
CA VAL A 243 -26.05 9.25 8.42
C VAL A 243 -26.97 10.44 8.22
N THR A 244 -26.42 11.55 7.74
CA THR A 244 -27.16 12.78 7.39
C THR A 244 -26.79 13.25 5.99
N CYS A 245 -27.72 13.92 5.31
CA CYS A 245 -27.41 14.54 4.02
C CYS A 245 -26.49 15.76 4.19
N LYS A 246 -25.80 16.17 3.12
CA LYS A 246 -24.89 17.32 3.11
C LYS A 246 -25.54 18.60 3.64
N THR A 247 -26.76 18.92 3.21
CA THR A 247 -27.44 20.16 3.62
C THR A 247 -27.63 20.22 5.13
N CYS A 248 -28.11 19.15 5.76
CA CYS A 248 -28.28 19.09 7.22
C CYS A 248 -26.95 19.00 7.97
N THR A 249 -25.93 18.39 7.35
CA THR A 249 -24.59 18.34 7.94
C THR A 249 -23.99 19.74 8.01
N ASP A 250 -24.09 20.51 6.93
CA ASP A 250 -23.51 21.85 6.86
C ASP A 250 -24.32 22.89 7.64
N SER A 251 -25.65 22.77 7.72
CA SER A 251 -26.50 23.73 8.43
C SER A 251 -26.72 23.44 9.91
N LEU A 252 -26.74 22.17 10.33
CA LEU A 252 -27.07 21.78 11.70
C LEU A 252 -25.87 21.17 12.44
N VAL A 253 -25.18 20.20 11.82
CA VAL A 253 -24.14 19.43 12.52
C VAL A 253 -22.84 20.21 12.68
N ARG A 254 -22.31 20.81 11.60
CA ARG A 254 -21.04 21.55 11.63
C ARG A 254 -21.10 22.79 12.54
N PRO A 255 -22.16 23.63 12.51
CA PRO A 255 -22.23 24.79 13.40
C PRO A 255 -22.41 24.41 14.86
N ALA A 256 -23.23 23.39 15.15
CA ALA A 256 -23.51 22.95 16.52
C ALA A 256 -22.42 22.01 17.09
N LYS A 257 -21.52 21.47 16.24
CA LYS A 257 -20.50 20.46 16.62
C LYS A 257 -21.07 19.28 17.40
N GLN A 258 -22.29 18.87 17.07
CA GLN A 258 -23.01 17.78 17.73
C GLN A 258 -23.91 17.04 16.75
N CYS A 259 -24.17 15.76 17.03
CA CYS A 259 -25.05 14.95 16.19
C CYS A 259 -26.52 15.34 16.37
N VAL A 260 -27.25 15.56 15.27
CA VAL A 260 -28.69 15.90 15.26
C VAL A 260 -29.64 14.81 15.77
N VAL A 261 -29.19 13.58 15.96
CA VAL A 261 -30.04 12.45 16.38
C VAL A 261 -29.86 12.11 17.85
N CYS A 262 -28.64 12.24 18.38
CA CYS A 262 -28.26 11.75 19.71
C CYS A 262 -27.47 12.77 20.54
N ASP A 263 -27.29 13.99 20.03
CA ASP A 263 -26.57 15.09 20.69
C ASP A 263 -25.12 14.79 21.11
N THR A 264 -24.53 13.68 20.65
CA THR A 264 -23.12 13.37 20.87
C THR A 264 -22.24 14.47 20.28
N LYS A 265 -21.30 14.98 21.07
CA LYS A 265 -20.33 16.00 20.66
C LYS A 265 -19.40 15.45 19.58
N LEU A 266 -19.14 16.25 18.54
CA LEU A 266 -18.38 15.87 17.36
C LEU A 266 -17.19 16.82 17.15
N GLY A 267 -16.03 16.24 16.85
CA GLY A 267 -14.91 16.98 16.27
C GLY A 267 -15.05 17.12 14.74
N GLU A 268 -14.27 18.02 14.14
CA GLU A 268 -14.27 18.21 12.69
C GLU A 268 -13.85 16.95 11.91
N LYS A 269 -12.96 16.13 12.50
CA LYS A 269 -12.49 14.87 11.93
C LYS A 269 -13.47 13.70 12.10
N ASP A 270 -14.54 13.90 12.88
CA ASP A 270 -15.55 12.87 13.17
C ASP A 270 -16.69 12.86 12.14
N ILE A 271 -16.71 13.83 11.24
CA ILE A 271 -17.65 13.92 10.13
C ILE A 271 -16.98 13.31 8.90
N LEU A 272 -17.46 12.14 8.47
CA LEU A 272 -16.92 11.42 7.31
C LEU A 272 -17.89 11.48 6.14
N GLU A 273 -17.45 11.93 4.97
CA GLU A 273 -18.24 11.86 3.74
C GLU A 273 -18.27 10.42 3.20
N LEU A 274 -19.46 9.91 2.85
CA LEU A 274 -19.61 8.61 2.22
C LEU A 274 -19.40 8.72 0.70
N LYS A 275 -18.45 7.93 0.17
CA LYS A 275 -18.13 7.88 -1.26
C LYS A 275 -19.21 7.13 -2.03
N ARG A 276 -19.80 7.83 -3.00
CA ARG A 276 -20.74 7.31 -3.98
C ARG A 276 -20.06 7.14 -5.34
N GLU A 277 -20.46 6.14 -6.09
CA GLU A 277 -19.96 5.95 -7.47
C GLU A 277 -20.88 6.64 -8.45
N GLY A 278 -20.33 7.60 -9.21
CA GLY A 278 -21.02 8.37 -10.24
C GLY A 278 -19.99 9.19 -11.01
N THR A 279 -20.16 9.33 -12.33
CA THR A 279 -19.15 9.87 -13.25
C THR A 279 -18.66 11.25 -12.81
N GLY A 280 -17.36 11.33 -12.50
CA GLY A 280 -16.66 12.48 -11.90
C GLY A 280 -16.46 13.69 -12.82
N PHE A 281 -17.47 14.06 -13.62
CA PHE A 281 -17.47 15.32 -14.39
C PHE A 281 -18.73 16.16 -14.24
N ALA A 282 -19.85 15.58 -13.81
CA ALA A 282 -21.03 16.33 -13.40
C ALA A 282 -21.21 16.13 -11.90
N GLY A 283 -21.00 17.19 -11.10
CA GLY A 283 -21.35 17.17 -9.69
C GLY A 283 -22.79 16.69 -9.55
N GLY A 284 -23.00 15.52 -8.92
CA GLY A 284 -24.25 14.76 -8.90
C GLY A 284 -25.55 15.56 -8.85
N GLY A 285 -25.99 15.96 -10.02
CA GLY A 285 -27.24 16.61 -10.31
C GLY A 285 -27.74 16.02 -11.63
N LEU A 286 -29.06 15.90 -11.76
CA LEU A 286 -29.73 15.55 -13.01
C LEU A 286 -29.51 16.69 -14.01
N ALA A 287 -28.31 16.77 -14.59
CA ALA A 287 -28.03 17.66 -15.71
C ALA A 287 -28.50 16.96 -16.99
N GLU A 288 -29.79 17.02 -17.26
CA GLU A 288 -30.33 16.63 -18.56
C GLU A 288 -29.96 17.70 -19.57
N THR A 289 -29.12 17.36 -20.56
CA THR A 289 -28.93 18.22 -21.73
C THR A 289 -29.81 17.68 -22.85
N SER A 290 -30.93 18.32 -23.10
CA SER A 290 -31.76 18.02 -24.27
C SER A 290 -31.22 18.80 -25.47
N LYS A 291 -30.61 18.13 -26.44
CA LYS A 291 -30.37 18.73 -27.76
C LYS A 291 -31.66 18.63 -28.58
N LYS A 292 -32.33 19.76 -28.80
CA LYS A 292 -33.35 19.89 -29.84
C LYS A 292 -32.63 19.98 -31.19
N SER A 293 -32.58 18.88 -31.93
CA SER A 293 -32.21 18.91 -33.35
C SER A 293 -33.46 19.20 -34.20
N ILE A 294 -33.32 20.07 -35.19
CA ILE A 294 -34.35 20.33 -36.21
C ILE A 294 -34.56 19.04 -37.00
N ALA A 295 -35.80 18.54 -37.00
CA ALA A 295 -36.19 17.37 -37.78
C ALA A 295 -35.97 17.67 -39.27
N PHE A 296 -35.17 16.83 -39.93
CA PHE A 296 -35.04 16.86 -41.38
C PHE A 296 -36.39 16.42 -41.96
N GLN A 297 -37.16 17.36 -42.52
CA GLN A 297 -38.29 17.05 -43.38
C GLN A 297 -37.72 16.59 -44.72
N GLY A 298 -37.93 15.31 -45.03
CA GLY A 298 -37.82 14.73 -46.37
C GLY A 298 -39.18 14.22 -46.79
#